data_AF-A0A0F9HLD9-F1
#
_entry.id   AF-A0A0F9HLD9-F1
#
_cell.length_a   1.000
_cell.length_b   1.000
_cell.length_c   1.000
_cell.angle_alpha   90.00
_cell.angle_beta   90.00
_cell.angle_gamma   90.00
#
_symmetry.space_group_name_H-M   'P 1'
#
loop_
_entity.id
_entity.type
_entity.pdbx_description
1 polymer ?
#
loop_
_entity_poly.entity_id
_entity_poly.type
_entity_poly.pdbx_seq_one_letter_code
_entity_poly.pdbx_strand_id
1 'polypeptide(L)'
;MAFEFTGQKKNFNEVIIRPKFDSGKTNLLDIQNAAGTNKFKVTGAGNTTVEGTMAITGASTLTGAVSVTGVTTPTGGIAAISSVLGARTFWGGGIGPTLATMGTDTACDDGSRWVTSVFIPHNVTLTGIAYLIGSVGGTDDVIVELKDSTGASVANSILDDSVIVGTAANIQSVPFTSTYAAIGPASFFLVCQFNGTTAKLRTHVIPGLPFATDKIAGTFATLAAITAPTTFTASEGPVLGTY
;
A
#
# COMPACT_ATOMS: atom_id res chain seq x y z
N MET A 1 -30.54 -53.25 -17.40
CA MET A 1 -30.90 -52.78 -18.75
C MET A 1 -29.82 -51.79 -19.17
N ALA A 2 -28.87 -52.21 -20.00
CA ALA A 2 -27.77 -51.37 -20.48
C ALA A 2 -28.22 -50.71 -21.79
N PHE A 3 -28.35 -49.38 -21.79
CA PHE A 3 -28.58 -48.63 -23.02
C PHE A 3 -27.21 -48.28 -23.62
N GLU A 4 -26.84 -48.99 -24.68
CA GLU A 4 -25.71 -48.67 -25.54
C GLU A 4 -26.23 -47.84 -26.72
N PHE A 5 -25.76 -46.60 -26.87
CA PHE A 5 -26.09 -45.75 -28.00
C PHE A 5 -24.99 -45.86 -29.04
N THR A 6 -25.16 -46.77 -29.99
CA THR A 6 -24.25 -46.94 -31.12
C THR A 6 -24.59 -45.91 -32.19
N GLY A 7 -23.65 -45.00 -32.45
CA GLY A 7 -23.66 -44.09 -33.58
C GLY A 7 -24.37 -42.77 -33.32
N GLN A 8 -23.61 -41.68 -33.34
CA GLN A 8 -23.87 -40.46 -34.13
C GLN A 8 -22.77 -39.44 -33.79
N LYS A 9 -21.81 -39.25 -34.70
CA LYS A 9 -20.98 -38.03 -34.76
C LYS A 9 -21.93 -36.88 -35.12
N LYS A 10 -22.57 -36.28 -34.13
CA LYS A 10 -23.20 -34.96 -34.28
C LYS A 10 -22.18 -33.92 -33.84
N ASN A 11 -22.03 -32.88 -34.66
CA ASN A 11 -21.31 -31.67 -34.30
C ASN A 11 -22.08 -31.02 -33.14
N PHE A 12 -21.75 -31.39 -31.92
CA PHE A 12 -22.41 -30.86 -30.73
C PHE A 12 -21.85 -29.45 -30.46
N ASN A 13 -22.57 -28.44 -30.94
CA ASN A 13 -22.50 -27.08 -30.36
C ASN A 13 -23.14 -27.02 -28.97
N GLU A 14 -23.68 -28.13 -28.47
CA GLU A 14 -24.43 -28.22 -27.22
C GLU A 14 -23.90 -29.40 -26.39
N VAL A 15 -23.26 -29.10 -25.25
CA VAL A 15 -22.73 -30.10 -24.33
C VAL A 15 -23.91 -30.71 -23.55
N ILE A 16 -24.30 -31.94 -23.90
CA ILE A 16 -25.30 -32.70 -23.13
C ILE A 16 -24.61 -33.27 -21.88
N ILE A 17 -24.77 -32.59 -20.74
CA ILE A 17 -24.29 -33.08 -19.43
C ILE A 17 -25.28 -34.15 -18.93
N ARG A 18 -24.82 -35.40 -18.83
CA ARG A 18 -25.58 -36.51 -18.22
C ARG A 18 -24.94 -36.84 -16.87
N PRO A 19 -25.38 -36.24 -15.74
CA PRO A 19 -24.86 -36.65 -14.44
C PRO A 19 -25.21 -38.12 -14.20
N LYS A 20 -24.20 -38.99 -14.17
CA LYS A 20 -24.36 -40.37 -13.69
C LYS A 20 -24.21 -40.34 -12.17
N PHE A 21 -25.33 -40.34 -11.46
CA PHE A 21 -25.36 -40.65 -10.04
C PHE A 21 -25.17 -42.16 -9.87
N ASP A 22 -23.94 -42.63 -10.02
CA ASP A 22 -23.58 -44.03 -9.82
C ASP A 22 -23.02 -44.19 -8.41
N SER A 23 -23.72 -44.93 -7.56
CA SER A 23 -23.42 -45.14 -6.14
C SER A 23 -22.08 -45.85 -5.89
N GLY A 24 -21.36 -46.27 -6.94
CA GLY A 24 -20.06 -46.92 -6.86
C GLY A 24 -18.85 -46.09 -7.29
N LYS A 25 -19.02 -44.81 -7.69
CA LYS A 25 -17.89 -43.99 -8.19
C LYS A 25 -17.46 -42.89 -7.23
N THR A 26 -16.16 -42.62 -7.22
CA THR A 26 -15.48 -41.60 -6.39
C THR A 26 -15.77 -40.16 -6.78
N ASN A 27 -16.48 -39.91 -7.89
CA ASN A 27 -16.77 -38.58 -8.43
C ASN A 27 -18.28 -38.38 -8.60
N LEU A 28 -18.80 -37.24 -8.13
CA LEU A 28 -20.20 -36.83 -8.25
C LEU A 28 -20.47 -36.08 -9.57
N LEU A 29 -19.48 -35.33 -10.06
CA LEU A 29 -19.51 -34.66 -11.36
C LEU A 29 -18.09 -34.61 -11.93
N ASP A 30 -17.95 -34.90 -13.22
CA ASP A 30 -16.67 -34.84 -13.92
C ASP A 30 -16.91 -34.29 -15.34
N ILE A 31 -16.32 -33.14 -15.63
CA ILE A 31 -16.34 -32.49 -16.94
C ILE A 31 -14.91 -32.55 -17.48
N GLN A 32 -14.72 -33.22 -18.62
CA GLN A 32 -13.41 -33.47 -19.23
C GLN A 32 -13.28 -32.80 -20.60
N ASN A 33 -12.04 -32.54 -21.03
CA ASN A 33 -11.76 -32.21 -22.43
C ASN A 33 -11.81 -33.47 -23.32
N ALA A 34 -11.67 -33.30 -24.63
CA ALA A 34 -11.68 -34.41 -25.60
C ALA A 34 -10.54 -35.43 -25.41
N ALA A 35 -9.48 -35.06 -24.68
CA ALA A 35 -8.36 -35.94 -24.34
C ALA A 35 -8.58 -36.70 -23.00
N GLY A 36 -9.74 -36.55 -22.36
CA GLY A 36 -10.08 -37.21 -21.09
C GLY A 36 -9.46 -36.55 -19.85
N THR A 37 -8.91 -35.34 -19.97
CA THR A 37 -8.41 -34.56 -18.83
C THR A 37 -9.54 -33.80 -18.16
N ASN A 38 -9.67 -33.93 -16.84
CA ASN A 38 -10.67 -33.19 -16.06
C ASN A 38 -10.46 -31.67 -16.20
N LYS A 39 -11.58 -30.93 -16.25
CA LYS A 39 -11.65 -29.47 -16.28
C LYS A 39 -12.43 -28.91 -15.09
N PHE A 40 -13.45 -29.65 -14.66
CA PHE A 40 -14.16 -29.42 -13.42
C PHE A 40 -14.55 -30.76 -12.82
N LYS A 41 -14.23 -30.99 -11.55
CA LYS A 41 -14.47 -32.26 -10.86
C LYS A 41 -14.99 -32.02 -9.47
N VAL A 42 -16.08 -32.70 -9.11
CA VAL A 42 -16.59 -32.80 -7.73
C VAL A 42 -16.43 -34.24 -7.26
N THR A 43 -15.69 -34.45 -6.18
CA THR A 43 -15.47 -35.79 -5.62
C THR A 43 -16.60 -36.21 -4.68
N GLY A 44 -16.66 -37.50 -4.33
CA GLY A 44 -17.57 -38.03 -3.31
C GLY A 44 -17.35 -37.46 -1.91
N ALA A 45 -16.18 -36.84 -1.66
CA ALA A 45 -15.88 -36.10 -0.43
C ALA A 45 -16.33 -34.63 -0.49
N GLY A 46 -16.90 -34.16 -1.63
CA GLY A 46 -17.34 -32.78 -1.82
C GLY A 46 -16.25 -31.82 -2.29
N ASN A 47 -15.00 -32.29 -2.46
CA ASN A 47 -13.93 -31.45 -2.98
C ASN A 47 -14.22 -31.07 -4.43
N THR A 48 -14.05 -29.79 -4.74
CA THR A 48 -14.16 -29.27 -6.11
C THR A 48 -12.78 -28.91 -6.62
N THR A 49 -12.42 -29.42 -7.79
CA THR A 49 -11.18 -29.09 -8.51
C THR A 49 -11.54 -28.39 -9.81
N VAL A 50 -10.96 -27.22 -10.04
CA VAL A 50 -11.04 -26.48 -11.31
C VAL A 50 -9.65 -26.52 -11.94
N GLU A 51 -9.51 -27.21 -13.06
CA GLU A 51 -8.24 -27.31 -13.78
C GLU A 51 -8.11 -26.11 -14.72
N GLY A 52 -7.55 -25.01 -14.19
CA GLY A 52 -7.34 -23.75 -14.89
C GLY A 52 -7.67 -22.53 -14.02
N THR A 53 -7.89 -21.39 -14.67
CA THR A 53 -8.28 -20.14 -14.00
C THR A 53 -9.78 -20.13 -13.72
N MET A 54 -10.16 -19.87 -12.48
CA MET A 54 -11.53 -19.55 -12.11
C MET A 54 -11.72 -18.02 -12.20
N ALA A 55 -12.50 -17.55 -13.17
CA ALA A 55 -12.87 -16.14 -13.27
C ALA A 55 -14.17 -15.88 -12.49
N ILE A 56 -14.11 -14.96 -11.53
CA ILE A 56 -15.26 -14.49 -10.75
C ILE A 56 -15.38 -12.99 -10.99
N THR A 57 -16.42 -12.57 -11.71
CA THR A 57 -16.62 -11.15 -12.08
C THR A 57 -17.44 -10.38 -11.04
N GLY A 58 -18.17 -11.09 -10.17
CA GLY A 58 -18.99 -10.50 -9.10
C GLY A 58 -18.37 -10.61 -7.71
N ALA A 59 -19.10 -10.11 -6.71
CA ALA A 59 -18.74 -10.32 -5.32
C ALA A 59 -18.89 -11.81 -4.94
N SER A 60 -17.88 -12.36 -4.27
CA SER A 60 -17.92 -13.69 -3.67
C SER A 60 -17.77 -13.56 -2.16
N THR A 61 -18.57 -14.31 -1.41
CA THR A 61 -18.47 -14.39 0.06
C THR A 61 -18.00 -15.78 0.47
N LEU A 62 -16.93 -15.87 1.26
CA LEU A 62 -16.42 -17.10 1.85
C LEU A 62 -16.57 -16.97 3.37
N THR A 63 -17.46 -17.75 3.98
CA THR A 63 -17.86 -17.59 5.39
C THR A 63 -16.95 -18.32 6.40
N GLY A 64 -15.78 -18.77 5.97
CA GLY A 64 -14.82 -19.52 6.78
C GLY A 64 -13.38 -19.16 6.45
N ALA A 65 -12.44 -19.77 7.16
CA ALA A 65 -11.02 -19.58 6.90
C ALA A 65 -10.67 -20.04 5.48
N VAL A 66 -9.93 -19.20 4.75
CA VAL A 66 -9.42 -19.50 3.42
C VAL A 66 -7.91 -19.71 3.53
N SER A 67 -7.44 -20.93 3.25
CA SER A 67 -6.01 -21.21 3.15
C SER A 67 -5.57 -21.05 1.70
N VAL A 68 -4.64 -20.13 1.44
CA VAL A 68 -4.04 -19.92 0.12
C VAL A 68 -2.56 -20.26 0.21
N THR A 69 -2.13 -21.27 -0.55
CA THR A 69 -0.73 -21.74 -0.55
C THR A 69 0.16 -20.98 -1.54
N GLY A 70 -0.45 -20.23 -2.47
CA GLY A 70 0.25 -19.44 -3.48
C GLY A 70 0.30 -17.94 -3.17
N VAL A 71 0.99 -17.18 -4.03
CA VAL A 71 1.01 -15.70 -3.97
C VAL A 71 -0.38 -15.16 -4.25
N THR A 72 -0.82 -14.19 -3.45
CA THR A 72 -2.06 -13.44 -3.66
C THR A 72 -1.72 -11.99 -3.99
N THR A 73 -2.24 -11.48 -5.10
CA THR A 73 -2.07 -10.08 -5.52
C THR A 73 -3.44 -9.42 -5.57
N PRO A 74 -3.93 -8.84 -4.45
CA PRO A 74 -5.23 -8.17 -4.44
C PRO A 74 -5.16 -6.84 -5.20
N THR A 75 -5.97 -6.72 -6.26
CA THR A 75 -6.20 -5.43 -6.92
C THR A 75 -7.18 -4.61 -6.09
N GLY A 76 -6.82 -3.38 -5.73
CA GLY A 76 -7.59 -2.53 -4.82
C GLY A 76 -7.17 -2.64 -3.36
N GLY A 77 -6.08 -3.37 -3.07
CA GLY A 77 -5.47 -3.43 -1.75
C GLY A 77 -6.17 -4.35 -0.76
N ILE A 78 -5.79 -4.23 0.51
CA ILE A 78 -6.30 -5.04 1.62
C ILE A 78 -6.98 -4.10 2.60
N ALA A 79 -8.22 -4.38 3.00
CA ALA A 79 -8.91 -3.58 4.00
C ALA A 79 -8.23 -3.69 5.38
N ALA A 80 -8.23 -2.60 6.14
CA ALA A 80 -7.80 -2.63 7.53
C ALA A 80 -8.66 -3.63 8.34
N ILE A 81 -8.02 -4.43 9.20
CA ILE A 81 -8.74 -5.17 10.24
C ILE A 81 -9.22 -4.12 11.26
N SER A 82 -10.51 -3.79 11.22
CA SER A 82 -11.14 -2.74 12.01
C SER A 82 -10.75 -2.78 13.50
N SER A 83 -10.26 -1.65 14.05
CA SER A 83 -10.68 -1.03 15.34
C SER A 83 -9.62 -0.36 16.23
N VAL A 84 -8.38 -0.07 15.79
CA VAL A 84 -7.45 0.71 16.64
C VAL A 84 -7.21 2.11 16.06
N LEU A 85 -7.64 3.15 16.81
CA LEU A 85 -7.11 4.52 16.67
C LEU A 85 -5.59 4.43 16.80
N GLY A 86 -4.88 4.50 15.67
CA GLY A 86 -3.44 4.21 15.57
C GLY A 86 -3.08 3.50 14.26
N ALA A 87 -4.03 2.82 13.61
CA ALA A 87 -3.86 2.14 12.33
C ALA A 87 -3.68 3.06 11.11
N ARG A 88 -3.41 4.35 11.31
CA ARG A 88 -3.17 5.33 10.24
C ARG A 88 -1.83 6.05 10.36
N THR A 89 -1.05 5.74 11.39
CA THR A 89 0.28 6.30 11.59
C THR A 89 1.35 5.30 11.17
N PHE A 90 1.99 5.62 10.05
CA PHE A 90 3.11 4.87 9.51
C PHE A 90 4.30 5.84 9.46
N TRP A 91 5.31 5.55 10.27
CA TRP A 91 6.54 6.34 10.30
C TRP A 91 7.47 5.92 9.17
N GLY A 92 8.25 6.87 8.67
CA GLY A 92 9.31 6.66 7.69
C GLY A 92 10.22 5.52 8.12
N GLY A 93 10.48 4.59 7.20
CA GLY A 93 11.26 3.38 7.49
C GLY A 93 10.69 2.44 8.57
N GLY A 94 9.45 2.66 9.01
CA GLY A 94 8.85 1.95 10.15
C GLY A 94 9.40 2.37 11.52
N ILE A 95 10.18 3.46 11.60
CA ILE A 95 10.86 3.89 12.83
C ILE A 95 10.23 5.21 13.31
N GLY A 96 9.34 5.11 14.30
CA GLY A 96 8.80 6.29 14.97
C GLY A 96 9.78 6.92 15.95
N PRO A 97 9.56 8.19 16.33
CA PRO A 97 10.38 8.85 17.30
C PRO A 97 10.20 8.31 18.71
N THR A 98 11.32 7.95 19.35
CA THR A 98 11.36 7.51 20.74
C THR A 98 11.80 8.61 21.70
N LEU A 99 12.45 9.65 21.18
CA LEU A 99 12.96 10.81 21.90
C LEU A 99 12.90 12.05 20.99
N ALA A 100 12.66 13.22 21.57
CA ALA A 100 12.66 14.48 20.81
C ALA A 100 14.04 14.88 20.26
N THR A 101 15.10 14.23 20.74
CA THR A 101 16.49 14.43 20.31
C THR A 101 17.00 13.31 19.41
N MET A 102 16.12 12.45 18.88
CA MET A 102 16.57 11.40 17.96
C MET A 102 17.17 12.00 16.68
N GLY A 103 18.10 11.28 16.06
CA GLY A 103 18.69 11.68 14.78
C GLY A 103 19.58 12.92 14.88
N THR A 104 19.84 13.55 13.73
CA THR A 104 20.63 14.78 13.64
C THR A 104 19.71 15.98 13.74
N ASP A 105 20.20 17.03 14.41
CA ASP A 105 19.59 18.35 14.44
C ASP A 105 19.96 19.13 13.17
N THR A 106 19.19 18.96 12.09
CA THR A 106 19.53 19.51 10.78
C THR A 106 18.86 20.87 10.59
N ALA A 107 19.59 21.86 10.07
CA ALA A 107 19.00 23.13 9.64
C ALA A 107 18.20 22.92 8.35
N CYS A 108 16.99 23.47 8.32
CA CYS A 108 16.22 23.54 7.09
C CYS A 108 16.94 24.41 6.05
N ASP A 109 16.54 24.25 4.80
CA ASP A 109 16.89 25.12 3.70
C ASP A 109 15.64 25.50 2.91
N ASP A 110 15.66 26.69 2.33
CA ASP A 110 14.52 27.25 1.62
C ASP A 110 14.21 26.45 0.34
N GLY A 111 12.99 25.92 0.29
CA GLY A 111 12.42 25.26 -0.89
C GLY A 111 12.88 23.83 -1.17
N SER A 112 13.85 23.29 -0.42
CA SER A 112 14.23 21.88 -0.58
C SER A 112 13.12 20.95 -0.09
N ARG A 113 12.97 19.83 -0.80
CA ARG A 113 12.08 18.72 -0.47
C ARG A 113 12.87 17.67 0.28
N TRP A 114 12.53 17.52 1.56
CA TRP A 114 13.11 16.54 2.47
C TRP A 114 12.26 15.28 2.44
N VAL A 115 12.80 14.18 1.92
CA VAL A 115 12.02 13.00 1.49
C VAL A 115 12.36 11.78 2.36
N THR A 116 11.34 11.05 2.81
CA THR A 116 11.50 9.76 3.49
C THR A 116 10.45 8.76 3.02
N SER A 117 10.87 7.55 2.66
CA SER A 117 9.96 6.48 2.24
C SER A 117 9.18 5.88 3.42
N VAL A 118 7.94 5.47 3.14
CA VAL A 118 7.02 4.84 4.09
C VAL A 118 6.29 3.68 3.42
N PHE A 119 6.05 2.60 4.17
CA PHE A 119 5.22 1.49 3.72
C PHE A 119 3.84 1.55 4.39
N ILE A 120 2.79 1.55 3.58
CA ILE A 120 1.40 1.52 4.05
C ILE A 120 0.88 0.09 3.83
N PRO A 121 0.63 -0.70 4.89
CA PRO A 121 0.36 -2.13 4.78
C PRO A 121 -1.09 -2.48 4.37
N HIS A 122 -2.03 -1.53 4.45
CA HIS A 122 -3.44 -1.76 4.16
C HIS A 122 -4.13 -0.45 3.74
N ASN A 123 -5.34 -0.57 3.21
CA ASN A 123 -6.15 0.57 2.80
C ASN A 123 -6.53 1.43 4.00
N VAL A 124 -6.21 2.72 3.93
CA VAL A 124 -6.33 3.64 5.06
C VAL A 124 -6.63 5.06 4.59
N THR A 125 -7.39 5.80 5.37
CA THR A 125 -7.61 7.23 5.17
C THR A 125 -6.55 8.01 5.95
N LEU A 126 -5.72 8.75 5.22
CA LEU A 126 -4.70 9.66 5.76
C LEU A 126 -5.25 11.08 5.79
N THR A 127 -4.89 11.82 6.82
CA THR A 127 -5.31 13.20 7.05
C THR A 127 -4.16 14.19 6.95
N GLY A 128 -2.92 13.74 7.07
CA GLY A 128 -1.74 14.58 6.88
C GLY A 128 -0.42 13.85 7.13
N ILE A 129 0.63 14.66 7.29
CA ILE A 129 1.98 14.21 7.67
C ILE A 129 2.40 14.94 8.93
N ALA A 130 2.93 14.20 9.89
CA ALA A 130 3.57 14.70 11.07
C ALA A 130 5.09 14.61 10.92
N TYR A 131 5.82 15.56 11.49
CA TYR A 131 7.27 15.59 11.49
C TYR A 131 7.83 15.96 12.86
N LEU A 132 9.04 15.50 13.16
CA LEU A 132 9.73 15.85 14.40
C LEU A 132 10.57 17.12 14.21
N ILE A 133 10.19 18.18 14.93
CA ILE A 133 10.90 19.46 14.93
C ILE A 133 12.24 19.30 15.68
N GLY A 134 13.28 19.93 15.13
CA GLY A 134 14.61 19.99 15.72
C GLY A 134 14.69 20.91 16.94
N SER A 135 15.88 21.39 17.24
CA SER A 135 16.16 22.26 18.38
C SER A 135 15.69 23.71 18.21
N VAL A 136 15.28 24.10 16.99
CA VAL A 136 14.79 25.45 16.66
C VAL A 136 13.49 25.32 15.89
N GLY A 137 12.47 26.09 16.29
CA GLY A 137 11.20 26.23 15.59
C GLY A 137 10.62 27.64 15.82
N GLY A 138 9.45 27.94 15.25
CA GLY A 138 8.76 29.22 15.41
C GLY A 138 9.22 30.35 14.46
N THR A 139 9.99 30.05 13.42
CA THR A 139 10.60 31.07 12.54
C THR A 139 10.23 30.94 11.06
N ASP A 140 10.13 29.70 10.58
CA ASP A 140 9.90 29.39 9.17
C ASP A 140 8.52 28.71 9.04
N ASP A 141 7.97 28.67 7.83
CA ASP A 141 6.74 27.95 7.50
C ASP A 141 7.05 26.58 6.89
N VAL A 142 6.12 25.65 7.04
CA VAL A 142 6.26 24.26 6.61
C VAL A 142 5.05 23.81 5.79
N ILE A 143 5.32 23.11 4.70
CA ILE A 143 4.31 22.35 3.95
C ILE A 143 4.68 20.88 3.90
N VAL A 144 3.68 20.03 3.69
CA VAL A 144 3.87 18.58 3.55
C VAL A 144 3.19 18.04 2.31
N GLU A 145 3.74 16.96 1.80
CA GLU A 145 3.29 16.32 0.57
C GLU A 145 3.47 14.80 0.66
N LEU A 146 2.46 14.06 0.22
CA LEU A 146 2.51 12.62 0.02
C LEU A 146 2.72 12.33 -1.45
N LYS A 147 3.67 11.43 -1.73
CA LYS A 147 3.96 10.97 -3.09
C LYS A 147 3.79 9.47 -3.21
N ASP A 148 3.32 9.02 -4.37
CA ASP A 148 3.26 7.59 -4.70
C ASP A 148 4.65 7.00 -4.99
N SER A 149 4.70 5.69 -5.25
CA SER A 149 5.94 4.97 -5.55
C SER A 149 6.66 5.45 -6.83
N THR A 150 5.98 6.21 -7.69
CA THR A 150 6.58 6.80 -8.91
C THR A 150 7.16 8.19 -8.66
N GLY A 151 6.88 8.79 -7.50
CA GLY A 151 7.31 10.14 -7.13
C GLY A 151 6.31 11.24 -7.49
N ALA A 152 5.11 10.90 -7.96
CA ALA A 152 4.03 11.83 -8.24
C ALA A 152 3.29 12.24 -6.96
N SER A 153 2.88 13.50 -6.89
CA SER A 153 2.08 14.05 -5.80
C SER A 153 0.68 13.43 -5.77
N VAL A 154 0.24 12.94 -4.61
CA VAL A 154 -1.10 12.36 -4.42
C VAL A 154 -1.91 13.05 -3.32
N ALA A 155 -1.24 13.79 -2.43
CA ALA A 155 -1.86 14.65 -1.43
C ALA A 155 -0.86 15.71 -0.94
N ASN A 156 -1.36 16.87 -0.49
CA ASN A 156 -0.53 17.95 0.05
C ASN A 156 -1.31 18.82 1.03
N SER A 157 -0.57 19.54 1.88
CA SER A 157 -1.12 20.63 2.69
C SER A 157 -1.44 21.86 1.86
N ILE A 158 -1.99 22.88 2.49
CA ILE A 158 -2.06 24.21 1.88
C ILE A 158 -0.65 24.66 1.44
N LEU A 159 -0.55 25.34 0.30
CA LEU A 159 0.70 25.70 -0.37
C LEU A 159 0.97 27.20 -0.24
N ASP A 160 1.09 27.64 1.01
CA ASP A 160 1.37 29.02 1.38
C ASP A 160 2.17 29.08 2.69
N ASP A 161 2.47 30.31 3.13
CA ASP A 161 3.21 30.61 4.36
C ASP A 161 2.27 30.68 5.59
N SER A 162 1.22 29.84 5.66
CA SER A 162 0.24 29.90 6.77
C SER A 162 0.54 28.95 7.93
N VAL A 163 1.46 28.01 7.76
CA VAL A 163 1.77 26.97 8.76
C VAL A 163 3.18 27.17 9.29
N ILE A 164 3.30 27.95 10.36
CA ILE A 164 4.56 28.18 11.06
C ILE A 164 5.06 26.87 11.68
N VAL A 165 6.36 26.61 11.58
CA VAL A 165 7.05 25.54 12.32
C VAL A 165 6.80 25.72 13.82
N GLY A 166 6.28 24.68 14.47
CA GLY A 166 5.88 24.74 15.87
C GLY A 166 7.04 24.87 16.85
N THR A 167 6.75 24.66 18.13
CA THR A 167 7.76 24.68 19.19
C THR A 167 8.82 23.60 18.98
N ALA A 168 10.09 23.94 19.22
CA ALA A 168 11.21 23.00 19.16
C ALA A 168 10.96 21.71 19.96
N ALA A 169 11.59 20.61 19.52
CA ALA A 169 11.54 19.31 20.18
C ALA A 169 10.13 18.72 20.37
N ASN A 170 9.20 19.04 19.46
CA ASN A 170 7.85 18.49 19.42
C ASN A 170 7.53 17.88 18.05
N ILE A 171 6.51 17.01 18.02
CA ILE A 171 5.92 16.55 16.76
C ILE A 171 4.87 17.57 16.34
N GLN A 172 4.95 18.04 15.10
CA GLN A 172 3.91 18.86 14.49
C GLN A 172 3.22 18.08 13.38
N SER A 173 1.90 18.03 13.48
CA SER A 173 1.00 17.49 12.46
C SER A 173 0.60 18.60 11.49
N VAL A 174 0.86 18.40 10.19
CA VAL A 174 0.44 19.32 9.12
C VAL A 174 -0.64 18.62 8.29
N PRO A 175 -1.87 19.16 8.22
CA PRO A 175 -2.99 18.50 7.55
C PRO A 175 -2.89 18.64 6.04
N PHE A 176 -3.40 17.65 5.32
CA PHE A 176 -3.70 17.78 3.90
C PHE A 176 -4.92 18.68 3.69
N THR A 177 -5.01 19.32 2.52
CA THR A 177 -6.21 20.08 2.12
C THR A 177 -7.46 19.21 2.02
N SER A 178 -7.28 17.92 1.74
CA SER A 178 -8.30 16.88 1.77
C SER A 178 -7.71 15.56 2.24
N THR A 179 -8.50 14.71 2.89
CA THR A 179 -8.07 13.36 3.26
C THR A 179 -7.70 12.52 2.03
N TYR A 180 -6.70 11.66 2.15
CA TYR A 180 -6.26 10.76 1.09
C TYR A 180 -6.56 9.30 1.42
N ALA A 181 -7.23 8.58 0.51
CA ALA A 181 -7.47 7.15 0.64
C ALA A 181 -6.30 6.36 0.06
N ALA A 182 -5.29 6.07 0.89
CA ALA A 182 -4.14 5.27 0.49
C ALA A 182 -4.54 3.81 0.31
N ILE A 183 -4.11 3.21 -0.80
CA ILE A 183 -4.32 1.78 -1.10
C ILE A 183 -3.03 1.03 -0.75
N GLY A 184 -3.12 0.11 0.20
CA GLY A 184 -2.00 -0.72 0.66
C GLY A 184 -2.27 -2.21 0.41
N PRO A 185 -1.25 -3.08 0.34
CA PRO A 185 0.15 -2.80 0.67
C PRO A 185 0.91 -2.07 -0.45
N ALA A 186 1.48 -0.89 -0.15
CA ALA A 186 2.25 -0.10 -1.12
C ALA A 186 3.25 0.84 -0.44
N SER A 187 4.30 1.23 -1.18
CA SER A 187 5.29 2.22 -0.75
C SER A 187 4.91 3.62 -1.24
N PHE A 188 5.11 4.59 -0.37
CA PHE A 188 4.91 6.01 -0.62
C PHE A 188 6.15 6.79 -0.15
N PHE A 189 6.21 8.07 -0.47
CA PHE A 189 7.19 8.99 0.10
C PHE A 189 6.50 10.14 0.83
N LEU A 190 6.95 10.40 2.05
CA LEU A 190 6.58 11.55 2.85
C LEU A 190 7.58 12.67 2.57
N VAL A 191 7.08 13.88 2.36
CA VAL A 191 7.90 15.05 2.05
C VAL A 191 7.51 16.21 2.93
N CYS A 192 8.49 16.97 3.41
CA CYS A 192 8.30 18.31 3.95
C CYS A 192 9.20 19.33 3.22
N GLN A 193 8.73 20.57 3.13
CA GLN A 193 9.50 21.73 2.64
C GLN A 193 9.36 22.88 3.63
N PHE A 194 10.38 23.73 3.67
CA PHE A 194 10.41 24.92 4.52
C PHE A 194 10.71 26.16 3.66
N ASN A 195 10.24 27.34 4.08
CA ASN A 195 10.47 28.61 3.37
C ASN A 195 11.70 29.39 3.86
N GLY A 196 12.55 28.73 4.66
CA GLY A 196 13.65 29.39 5.36
C GLY A 196 14.72 28.44 5.87
N THR A 197 15.71 29.01 6.54
CA THR A 197 16.92 28.32 7.03
C THR A 197 17.09 28.33 8.54
N THR A 198 16.12 28.86 9.28
CA THR A 198 16.26 29.12 10.72
C THR A 198 15.67 28.00 11.55
N ALA A 199 14.56 27.42 11.11
CA ALA A 199 13.98 26.24 11.70
C ALA A 199 14.90 25.03 11.52
N LYS A 200 14.69 24.04 12.37
CA LYS A 200 15.39 22.76 12.31
C LYS A 200 14.42 21.61 12.32
N LEU A 201 14.84 20.51 11.70
CA LEU A 201 14.14 19.25 11.68
C LEU A 201 15.04 18.11 12.15
N ARG A 202 14.45 17.02 12.64
CA ARG A 202 15.19 15.80 12.94
C ARG A 202 15.31 14.92 11.70
N THR A 203 16.52 14.50 11.39
CA THR A 203 16.80 13.61 10.25
C THR A 203 17.42 12.29 10.70
N HIS A 204 17.16 11.23 9.94
CA HIS A 204 17.75 9.92 10.15
C HIS A 204 19.24 9.92 9.78
N VAL A 205 20.08 9.28 10.59
CA VAL A 205 21.54 9.45 10.51
C VAL A 205 22.32 8.17 10.25
N ILE A 206 21.71 7.01 10.52
CA ILE A 206 22.40 5.73 10.54
C ILE A 206 22.52 5.23 9.09
N PRO A 207 23.72 5.20 8.49
CA PRO A 207 23.88 4.69 7.13
C PRO A 207 23.45 3.22 7.02
N GLY A 208 22.84 2.86 5.91
CA GLY A 208 22.41 1.48 5.64
C GLY A 208 21.06 1.08 6.22
N LEU A 209 20.28 2.02 6.78
CA LEU A 209 18.89 1.76 7.15
C LEU A 209 18.08 1.30 5.91
N PRO A 210 17.13 0.35 6.05
CA PRO A 210 16.49 -0.35 4.94
C PRO A 210 15.32 0.43 4.32
N PHE A 211 15.45 1.76 4.20
CA PHE A 211 14.46 2.63 3.60
C PHE A 211 15.15 3.78 2.89
N ALA A 212 14.50 4.34 1.88
CA ALA A 212 15.06 5.40 1.07
C ALA A 212 14.80 6.79 1.67
N THR A 213 15.80 7.66 1.55
CA THR A 213 15.77 9.06 1.99
C THR A 213 16.55 9.92 1.01
N ASP A 214 16.12 11.17 0.83
CA ASP A 214 16.79 12.12 -0.06
C ASP A 214 16.45 13.56 0.31
N LYS A 215 17.28 14.50 -0.15
CA LYS A 215 16.97 15.93 -0.14
C LYS A 215 17.12 16.48 -1.54
N ILE A 216 16.02 17.00 -2.08
CA ILE A 216 15.92 17.42 -3.47
C ILE A 216 15.68 18.93 -3.50
N ALA A 217 16.59 19.67 -4.13
CA ALA A 217 16.41 21.10 -4.32
C ALA A 217 15.07 21.44 -4.99
N GLY A 218 14.50 22.58 -4.63
CA GLY A 218 13.19 23.01 -5.10
C GLY A 218 12.93 24.48 -4.81
N THR A 219 11.66 24.86 -4.92
CA THR A 219 11.15 26.18 -4.57
C THR A 219 9.97 25.94 -3.64
N PHE A 220 9.91 26.70 -2.55
CA PHE A 220 8.83 26.56 -1.57
C PHE A 220 7.45 26.65 -2.24
N ALA A 221 6.47 25.93 -1.70
CA ALA A 221 5.11 25.83 -2.24
C ALA A 221 4.99 25.26 -3.67
N THR A 222 6.05 24.66 -4.23
CA THR A 222 6.01 24.01 -5.56
C THR A 222 6.10 22.49 -5.44
N LEU A 223 5.11 21.78 -6.00
CA LEU A 223 4.99 20.32 -5.92
C LEU A 223 5.37 19.62 -7.22
N ALA A 224 6.63 19.72 -7.63
CA ALA A 224 7.10 18.95 -8.77
C ALA A 224 7.17 17.44 -8.41
N ALA A 225 7.02 16.58 -9.42
CA ALA A 225 7.37 15.17 -9.28
C ALA A 225 8.84 15.02 -8.85
N ILE A 226 9.18 13.92 -8.19
CA ILE A 226 10.56 13.56 -7.86
C ILE A 226 10.93 12.27 -8.57
N THR A 227 12.23 12.07 -8.79
CA THR A 227 12.75 10.73 -8.99
C THR A 227 12.67 10.01 -7.65
N ALA A 228 11.89 8.94 -7.57
CA ALA A 228 11.73 8.15 -6.35
C ALA A 228 13.10 7.70 -5.80
N PRO A 229 13.49 8.10 -4.57
CA PRO A 229 14.73 7.63 -3.96
C PRO A 229 14.71 6.10 -3.81
N THR A 230 15.84 5.45 -4.09
CA THR A 230 16.00 4.00 -3.97
C THR A 230 16.99 3.59 -2.87
N THR A 231 17.71 4.56 -2.31
CA THR A 231 18.75 4.36 -1.30
C THR A 231 18.58 5.31 -0.11
N PHE A 232 19.20 4.96 1.01
CA PHE A 232 19.30 5.82 2.17
C PHE A 232 20.45 6.82 2.03
N THR A 233 20.15 8.09 2.27
CA THR A 233 21.14 9.18 2.42
C THR A 233 21.06 9.75 3.85
N ALA A 234 22.19 9.68 4.57
CA ALA A 234 22.26 10.10 5.96
C ALA A 234 22.08 11.61 6.12
N SER A 235 21.33 12.02 7.15
CA SER A 235 21.00 13.40 7.49
C SER A 235 20.17 14.18 6.46
N GLU A 236 19.63 13.49 5.45
CA GLU A 236 18.77 14.08 4.41
C GLU A 236 17.30 13.64 4.53
N GLY A 237 17.04 12.50 5.18
CA GLY A 237 15.69 11.99 5.39
C GLY A 237 15.09 12.44 6.73
N PRO A 238 14.04 13.26 6.76
CA PRO A 238 13.39 13.70 8.00
C PRO A 238 12.62 12.57 8.70
N VAL A 239 12.48 12.68 10.02
CA VAL A 239 11.59 11.80 10.80
C VAL A 239 10.14 12.23 10.55
N LEU A 240 9.49 11.56 9.60
CA LEU A 240 8.11 11.82 9.16
C LEU A 240 7.19 10.63 9.44
N GLY A 241 5.92 10.90 9.71
CA GLY A 241 4.89 9.87 9.82
C GLY A 241 3.54 10.34 9.31
N THR A 242 2.71 9.42 8.82
CA THR A 242 1.31 9.74 8.46
C THR A 242 0.44 9.88 9.70
N TYR A 243 -0.72 10.53 9.59
CA TYR A 243 -1.76 10.49 10.64
C TYR A 243 -3.15 10.75 10.10
#